data_AF-A0A397SVZ9-F1
#
_entry.id   AF-A0A397SVZ9-F1
#
_cell.length_a   1.000
_cell.length_b   1.000
_cell.length_c   1.000
_cell.angle_alpha   90.00
_cell.angle_beta   90.00
_cell.angle_gamma   90.00
#
_symmetry.space_group_name_H-M   'P 1'
#
loop_
_entity.id
_entity.type
_entity.pdbx_description
1 polymer ?
#
loop_
_entity_poly.entity_id
_entity_poly.type
_entity_poly.pdbx_seq_one_letter_code
_entity_poly.pdbx_strand_id
1 'polypeptide(L)'
;MYLSLFDHRNPTEDNNKNRMIGEYSCPFLCNTGKACNNPCIRPEGCRFHWKAKKRIPCSDCGKPTASACGRCPLHIRGYYVTQYYNRLRSELLERLRSEMRESTFEEIMVRHRDALAKLNISLCKECLLPIKLEEGEYCDSCQPE
;
A
#
# COMPACT_ATOMS: atom_id res chain seq x y z
N MET A 1 -45.37 -58.43 -43.70
CA MET A 1 -45.35 -59.13 -42.40
C MET A 1 -43.94 -58.97 -41.84
N TYR A 2 -43.81 -58.11 -40.82
CA TYR A 2 -42.66 -57.90 -39.92
C TYR A 2 -41.23 -57.81 -40.49
N LEU A 3 -40.80 -56.57 -40.74
CA LEU A 3 -39.42 -56.11 -40.55
C LEU A 3 -39.18 -55.94 -39.04
N SER A 4 -38.17 -56.59 -38.46
CA SER A 4 -37.78 -56.39 -37.07
C SER A 4 -36.27 -56.14 -36.91
N LEU A 5 -35.98 -54.89 -36.51
CA LEU A 5 -34.93 -54.46 -35.58
C LEU A 5 -33.49 -54.29 -36.12
N PHE A 6 -33.27 -53.16 -36.78
CA PHE A 6 -32.09 -52.32 -36.53
C PHE A 6 -32.29 -51.60 -35.20
N ASP A 7 -31.44 -51.84 -34.19
CA ASP A 7 -31.10 -50.82 -33.18
C ASP A 7 -29.93 -51.32 -32.31
N HIS A 8 -28.70 -51.18 -32.80
CA HIS A 8 -27.54 -51.01 -31.92
C HIS A 8 -27.05 -49.58 -32.07
N ARG A 9 -27.78 -48.66 -31.42
CA ARG A 9 -27.29 -47.32 -31.10
C ARG A 9 -25.97 -47.48 -30.36
N ASN A 10 -24.89 -46.96 -30.96
CA ASN A 10 -23.65 -46.66 -30.26
C ASN A 10 -24.00 -45.78 -29.04
N PRO A 11 -23.71 -46.21 -27.81
CA PRO A 11 -23.72 -45.29 -26.69
C PRO A 11 -22.57 -44.32 -26.91
N THR A 12 -22.86 -43.08 -27.29
CA THR A 12 -22.05 -41.95 -26.85
C THR A 12 -22.23 -41.85 -25.34
N GLU A 13 -21.65 -42.80 -24.61
CA GLU A 13 -21.48 -42.74 -23.17
C GLU A 13 -20.40 -41.71 -22.93
N ASP A 14 -20.89 -40.51 -22.63
CA ASP A 14 -20.30 -39.52 -21.74
C ASP A 14 -18.91 -39.91 -21.22
N ASN A 15 -17.88 -39.37 -21.87
CA ASN A 15 -16.56 -39.18 -21.28
C ASN A 15 -16.61 -38.14 -20.13
N ASN A 16 -17.62 -38.21 -19.26
CA ASN A 16 -17.68 -37.46 -18.01
C ASN A 16 -16.97 -38.25 -16.91
N LYS A 17 -15.69 -38.56 -17.15
CA LYS A 17 -14.79 -39.04 -16.09
C LYS A 17 -14.47 -37.85 -15.17
N ASN A 18 -15.23 -37.74 -14.09
CA ASN A 18 -14.87 -37.06 -12.85
C ASN A 18 -14.33 -35.62 -12.98
N ARG A 19 -15.13 -34.70 -13.52
CA ARG A 19 -14.94 -33.29 -13.18
C ARG A 19 -15.56 -33.11 -11.79
N MET A 20 -14.74 -33.00 -10.73
CA MET A 20 -15.24 -32.42 -9.48
C MET A 20 -15.80 -31.04 -9.85
N ILE A 21 -17.13 -30.95 -9.95
CA ILE A 21 -17.82 -29.72 -10.27
C ILE A 21 -17.58 -28.83 -9.05
N GLY A 22 -16.66 -27.89 -9.19
CA GLY A 22 -16.41 -26.93 -8.13
C GLY A 22 -17.69 -26.11 -7.93
N GLU A 23 -18.33 -26.28 -6.78
CA GLU A 23 -19.53 -25.52 -6.38
C GLU A 23 -19.23 -24.02 -6.23
N TYR A 24 -17.95 -23.67 -6.04
CA TYR A 24 -17.49 -22.30 -5.86
C TYR A 24 -16.48 -21.91 -6.94
N SER A 25 -16.41 -20.62 -7.23
CA SER A 25 -15.33 -20.01 -8.01
C SER A 25 -14.33 -19.36 -7.06
N CYS A 26 -13.03 -19.62 -7.25
CA CYS A 26 -12.01 -19.11 -6.36
C CYS A 26 -11.99 -17.57 -6.32
N PRO A 27 -12.24 -16.92 -5.15
CA PRO A 27 -12.38 -15.47 -5.04
C PRO A 27 -11.03 -14.73 -4.98
N PHE A 28 -9.90 -15.45 -5.10
CA PHE A 28 -8.58 -14.87 -4.93
C PHE A 28 -8.25 -13.87 -6.03
N LEU A 29 -7.85 -12.66 -5.65
CA LEU A 29 -7.39 -11.61 -6.57
C LEU A 29 -5.88 -11.69 -6.76
N CYS A 30 -5.45 -11.68 -8.01
CA CYS A 30 -4.05 -11.49 -8.38
C CYS A 30 -3.65 -10.02 -8.24
N ASN A 31 -2.34 -9.74 -8.21
CA ASN A 31 -1.83 -8.35 -8.17
C ASN A 31 -2.27 -7.52 -9.40
N THR A 32 -2.68 -8.18 -10.47
CA THR A 32 -3.22 -7.56 -11.68
C THR A 32 -4.68 -7.11 -11.53
N GLY A 33 -5.34 -7.44 -10.42
CA GLY A 33 -6.79 -7.22 -10.25
C GLY A 33 -7.67 -8.33 -10.81
N LYS A 34 -7.10 -9.29 -11.55
CA LYS A 34 -7.85 -10.43 -12.08
C LYS A 34 -8.15 -11.43 -10.97
N ALA A 35 -9.42 -11.85 -10.86
CA ALA A 35 -9.81 -12.96 -10.01
C ALA A 35 -9.32 -14.30 -10.60
N CYS A 36 -9.00 -15.25 -9.73
CA CYS A 36 -8.56 -16.58 -10.13
C CYS A 36 -9.69 -17.35 -10.82
N ASN A 37 -10.90 -17.34 -10.26
CA ASN A 37 -12.11 -17.97 -10.83
C ASN A 37 -11.99 -19.47 -11.16
N ASN A 38 -10.93 -20.15 -10.71
CA ASN A 38 -10.83 -21.58 -10.86
C ASN A 38 -11.92 -22.27 -10.03
N PRO A 39 -12.58 -23.31 -10.57
CA PRO A 39 -13.59 -24.06 -9.84
C PRO A 39 -12.96 -24.72 -8.61
N CYS A 40 -13.63 -24.62 -7.47
CA CYS A 40 -13.21 -25.20 -6.21
C CYS A 40 -14.38 -25.70 -5.37
N ILE A 41 -14.09 -26.67 -4.51
CA ILE A 41 -15.06 -27.30 -3.59
C ILE A 41 -15.20 -26.47 -2.30
N ARG A 42 -14.24 -25.57 -2.06
CA ARG A 42 -14.15 -24.75 -0.87
C ARG A 42 -14.52 -23.30 -1.18
N PRO A 43 -15.32 -22.64 -0.33
CA PRO A 43 -15.65 -21.23 -0.53
C PRO A 43 -14.44 -20.30 -0.32
N GLU A 44 -13.44 -20.70 0.47
CA GLU A 44 -12.25 -19.89 0.74
C GLU A 44 -11.32 -19.75 -0.48
N GLY A 45 -11.33 -20.75 -1.37
CA GLY A 45 -10.58 -20.72 -2.62
C GLY A 45 -10.10 -22.08 -3.11
N CYS A 46 -9.44 -22.06 -4.26
CA CYS A 46 -8.90 -23.27 -4.89
C CYS A 46 -7.70 -23.84 -4.12
N ARG A 47 -7.22 -25.02 -4.55
CA ARG A 47 -6.06 -25.72 -3.97
C ARG A 47 -4.82 -24.82 -3.80
N PHE A 48 -4.65 -23.81 -4.66
CA PHE A 48 -3.52 -22.87 -4.60
C PHE A 48 -3.75 -21.68 -3.67
N HIS A 49 -5.01 -21.29 -3.45
CA HIS A 49 -5.36 -20.02 -2.83
C HIS A 49 -6.17 -20.11 -1.53
N TRP A 50 -6.61 -21.30 -1.13
CA TRP A 50 -7.41 -21.49 0.09
C TRP A 50 -6.71 -21.03 1.40
N LYS A 51 -5.37 -20.93 1.39
CA LYS A 51 -4.54 -20.36 2.48
C LYS A 51 -3.86 -19.05 2.11
N ALA A 52 -4.11 -18.52 0.91
CA ALA A 52 -3.44 -17.32 0.47
C ALA A 52 -3.95 -16.10 1.23
N LYS A 53 -3.03 -15.18 1.57
CA LYS A 53 -3.41 -13.91 2.19
C LYS A 53 -4.31 -13.12 1.24
N LYS A 54 -5.41 -12.59 1.77
CA LYS A 54 -6.28 -11.68 1.04
C LYS A 54 -5.47 -10.47 0.57
N ARG A 55 -5.71 -10.03 -0.67
CA ARG A 55 -5.08 -8.81 -1.18
C ARG A 55 -5.79 -7.60 -0.61
N ILE A 56 -5.01 -6.59 -0.27
CA ILE A 56 -5.53 -5.26 0.10
C ILE A 56 -5.30 -4.30 -1.06
N PRO A 57 -6.19 -3.33 -1.30
CA PRO A 57 -5.96 -2.33 -2.35
C PRO A 57 -4.77 -1.44 -2.00
N CYS A 58 -3.99 -1.06 -3.02
CA CYS A 58 -2.91 -0.09 -2.86
C CYS A 58 -3.47 1.30 -2.52
N SER A 59 -2.88 1.99 -1.54
CA SER A 59 -3.39 3.33 -1.14
C SER A 59 -3.36 4.39 -2.25
N ASP A 60 -2.41 4.31 -3.20
CA ASP A 60 -2.24 5.35 -4.22
C ASP A 60 -3.00 5.06 -5.52
N CYS A 61 -3.18 3.77 -5.86
CA CYS A 61 -3.74 3.39 -7.17
C CYS A 61 -4.81 2.31 -7.10
N GLY A 62 -5.19 1.85 -5.91
CA GLY A 62 -6.23 0.83 -5.71
C GLY A 62 -5.84 -0.60 -6.12
N LYS A 63 -4.74 -0.81 -6.84
CA LYS A 63 -4.33 -2.15 -7.31
C LYS A 63 -4.13 -3.12 -6.15
N PRO A 64 -4.67 -4.35 -6.20
CA PRO A 64 -4.50 -5.32 -5.12
C PRO A 64 -3.02 -5.65 -4.88
N THR A 65 -2.60 -5.67 -3.62
CA THR A 65 -1.23 -5.97 -3.20
C THR A 65 -1.20 -7.02 -2.08
N ALA A 66 -0.12 -7.82 -2.04
CA ALA A 66 0.23 -8.64 -0.88
C ALA A 66 0.95 -7.84 0.21
N SER A 67 1.48 -6.67 -0.15
CA SER A 67 2.38 -5.96 0.74
C SER A 67 1.66 -5.56 2.00
N ALA A 68 2.26 -5.85 3.15
CA ALA A 68 1.72 -5.48 4.45
C ALA A 68 1.58 -3.96 4.60
N CYS A 69 2.42 -3.16 3.92
CA CYS A 69 2.31 -1.70 3.94
C CYS A 69 1.20 -1.14 3.05
N GLY A 70 0.42 -1.98 2.36
CA GLY A 70 -0.66 -1.52 1.49
C GLY A 70 -0.17 -0.75 0.26
N ARG A 71 1.08 -0.95 -0.16
CA ARG A 71 1.65 -0.36 -1.39
C ARG A 71 1.93 -1.44 -2.42
N CYS A 72 1.63 -1.17 -3.69
CA CYS A 72 2.00 -2.06 -4.79
C CYS A 72 3.49 -1.86 -5.17
N PRO A 73 4.12 -2.79 -5.92
CA PRO A 73 5.53 -2.70 -6.30
C PRO A 73 5.93 -1.38 -7.00
N LEU A 74 5.00 -0.74 -7.72
CA LEU A 74 5.26 0.56 -8.35
C LEU A 74 5.39 1.71 -7.36
N HIS A 75 4.66 1.67 -6.23
CA HIS A 75 4.60 2.76 -5.26
C HIS A 75 5.38 2.48 -3.97
N ILE A 76 5.83 1.24 -3.77
CA ILE A 76 6.53 0.84 -2.54
C ILE A 76 7.85 1.59 -2.36
N ARG A 77 8.57 1.91 -3.44
CA ARG A 77 9.83 2.66 -3.38
C ARG A 77 9.60 4.08 -2.86
N GLY A 78 8.63 4.80 -3.43
CA GLY A 78 8.27 6.15 -3.00
C GLY A 78 7.85 6.18 -1.53
N TYR A 79 7.04 5.20 -1.11
CA TYR A 79 6.62 5.06 0.29
C TYR A 79 7.80 5.01 1.27
N TYR A 80 8.80 4.16 1.03
CA TYR A 80 9.94 4.05 1.95
C TYR A 80 10.85 5.28 1.90
N VAL A 81 11.00 5.92 0.74
CA VAL A 81 11.75 7.18 0.63
C VAL A 81 11.07 8.27 1.44
N THR A 82 9.75 8.46 1.30
CA THR A 82 8.98 9.42 2.10
C THR A 82 9.09 9.12 3.59
N GLN A 83 8.96 7.87 4.00
CA GLN A 83 9.09 7.49 5.41
C GLN A 83 10.49 7.77 5.98
N TYR A 84 11.54 7.57 5.18
CA TYR A 84 12.90 7.91 5.56
C TYR A 84 13.08 9.42 5.81
N TYR A 85 12.64 10.25 4.87
CA TYR A 85 12.74 11.71 5.02
C TYR A 85 11.85 12.25 6.16
N ASN A 86 10.67 11.68 6.35
CA ASN A 86 9.80 12.03 7.49
C ASN A 86 10.49 11.74 8.82
N ARG A 87 11.16 10.58 8.95
CA ARG A 87 11.92 10.25 10.15
C ARG A 87 13.06 11.24 10.39
N LEU A 88 13.85 11.55 9.37
CA LEU A 88 14.93 12.54 9.48
C LEU A 88 14.40 13.91 9.91
N ARG A 89 13.24 14.33 9.37
CA ARG A 89 12.60 15.59 9.74
C ARG A 89 12.18 15.58 11.21
N SER A 90 11.54 14.51 11.68
CA SER A 90 11.16 14.39 13.10
C SER A 90 12.38 14.42 14.03
N GLU A 91 13.43 13.64 13.72
CA GLU A 91 14.65 13.59 14.53
C GLU A 91 15.35 14.96 14.62
N LEU A 92 15.42 15.69 13.49
CA LEU A 92 16.01 17.04 13.49
C LEU A 92 15.16 17.99 14.35
N LEU A 93 13.85 17.97 14.22
CA LEU A 93 12.96 18.83 15.00
C LEU A 93 13.01 18.54 16.50
N GLU A 94 13.15 17.28 16.90
CA GLU A 94 13.35 16.91 18.31
C GLU A 94 14.68 17.43 18.87
N ARG A 95 15.76 17.38 18.07
CA ARG A 95 17.06 17.96 18.44
C ARG A 95 16.96 19.47 18.61
N LEU A 96 16.37 20.16 17.64
CA LEU A 96 16.17 21.61 17.67
C LEU A 96 15.38 22.04 18.91
N ARG A 97 14.29 21.33 19.24
CA ARG A 97 13.50 21.59 20.46
C ARG A 97 14.29 21.42 21.75
N SER A 98 15.24 20.49 21.77
CA SER A 98 16.09 20.25 22.94
C SER A 98 17.16 21.35 23.07
N GLU A 99 17.77 21.75 21.96
CA GLU A 99 18.80 22.80 21.90
C GLU A 99 18.25 24.21 22.20
N MET A 100 16.96 24.46 21.96
CA MET A 100 16.31 25.75 22.22
C MET A 100 16.44 26.25 23.66
N ARG A 101 16.68 25.35 24.63
CA ARG A 101 16.87 25.73 26.04
C ARG A 101 18.23 26.39 26.30
N GLU A 102 19.20 26.14 25.42
CA GLU A 102 20.62 26.43 25.68
C GLU A 102 21.28 27.25 24.55
N SER A 103 20.63 27.41 23.40
CA SER A 103 21.15 28.14 22.25
C SER A 103 20.11 29.09 21.68
N THR A 104 20.59 30.19 21.11
CA THR A 104 19.75 31.17 20.40
C THR A 104 19.30 30.66 19.04
N PHE A 105 18.24 31.25 18.47
CA PHE A 105 17.76 30.94 17.13
C PHE A 105 18.89 31.02 16.08
N GLU A 106 19.69 32.08 16.11
CA GLU A 106 20.77 32.29 15.13
C GLU A 106 21.86 31.22 15.23
N GLU A 107 22.27 30.84 16.44
CA GLU A 107 23.26 29.77 16.64
C GLU A 107 22.75 28.42 16.13
N ILE A 108 21.47 28.13 16.39
CA ILE A 108 20.78 26.94 15.91
C ILE A 108 20.72 26.93 14.38
N MET A 109 20.35 28.05 13.77
CA MET A 109 20.25 28.20 12.32
C MET A 109 21.59 28.04 11.62
N VAL A 110 22.69 28.56 12.20
CA VAL A 110 24.04 28.36 11.66
C VAL A 110 24.46 26.89 11.76
N ARG A 111 24.26 26.27 12.92
CA ARG A 111 24.68 24.88 13.19
C ARG A 111 23.96 23.87 12.30
N HIS A 112 22.66 24.05 12.08
CA HIS A 112 21.80 23.10 11.37
C HIS A 112 21.43 23.54 9.94
N ARG A 113 22.04 24.60 9.43
CA ARG A 113 21.72 25.22 8.12
C ARG A 113 21.59 24.21 6.99
N ASP A 114 22.60 23.37 6.82
CA ASP A 114 22.65 22.41 5.71
C ASP A 114 21.60 21.32 5.85
N ALA A 115 21.32 20.87 7.08
CA ALA A 115 20.29 19.87 7.36
C ALA A 115 18.89 20.43 7.09
N LEU A 116 18.63 21.67 7.51
CA LEU A 116 17.38 22.39 7.25
C LEU A 116 17.16 22.60 5.75
N ALA A 117 18.19 23.05 5.03
CA ALA A 117 18.13 23.22 3.57
C ALA A 117 17.89 21.88 2.85
N LYS A 118 18.62 20.82 3.24
CA LYS A 118 18.48 19.49 2.64
C LYS A 118 17.09 18.89 2.82
N LEU A 119 16.42 19.18 3.93
CA LEU A 119 15.09 18.67 4.25
C LEU A 119 13.96 19.66 3.90
N ASN A 120 14.31 20.81 3.31
CA ASN A 120 13.39 21.90 2.99
C ASN A 120 12.51 22.25 4.21
N ILE A 121 13.16 22.58 5.33
CA ILE A 121 12.50 22.98 6.58
C ILE A 121 12.74 24.47 6.81
N SER A 122 11.65 25.23 6.91
CA SER A 122 11.62 26.59 7.47
C SER A 122 11.08 26.53 8.89
N LEU A 123 11.65 27.32 9.80
CA LEU A 123 11.31 27.35 11.21
C LEU A 123 10.79 28.73 11.60
N CYS A 124 9.83 28.77 12.53
CA CYS A 124 9.44 29.99 13.22
C CYS A 124 10.60 30.54 14.06
N LYS A 125 10.83 31.85 14.00
CA LYS A 125 11.89 32.54 14.77
C LYS A 125 11.73 32.42 16.29
N GLU A 126 10.50 32.35 16.79
CA GLU A 126 10.22 32.31 18.23
C GLU A 126 10.17 30.89 18.78
N CYS A 127 9.40 30.01 18.13
CA CYS A 127 9.06 28.70 18.69
C CYS A 127 9.73 27.52 17.99
N LEU A 128 10.57 27.76 16.97
CA LEU A 128 11.26 26.75 16.16
C LEU A 128 10.33 25.65 15.60
N LEU A 129 9.04 25.93 15.48
CA LEU A 129 8.10 25.03 14.82
C LEU A 129 8.26 25.15 13.31
N PRO A 130 8.16 24.03 12.56
CA PRO A 130 8.11 24.09 11.10
C PRO A 130 6.95 24.96 10.63
N ILE A 131 7.25 25.92 9.78
CA ILE A 131 6.27 26.75 9.09
C ILE A 131 6.36 26.49 7.59
N LYS A 132 5.30 26.76 6.83
CA LYS A 132 5.41 26.74 5.37
C LYS A 132 6.23 27.95 4.92
N LEU A 133 7.03 27.79 3.86
CA LEU A 133 7.84 28.88 3.30
C LEU A 133 7.00 30.11 2.89
N GLU A 134 5.72 29.89 2.60
CA GLU A 134 4.77 30.93 2.20
C GLU A 134 4.16 31.69 3.40
N GLU A 135 4.30 31.19 4.63
CA GLU A 135 3.67 31.73 5.85
C GLU A 135 4.54 32.80 6.56
N GLY A 136 5.71 33.14 6.01
CA GLY A 136 6.60 34.17 6.56
C GLY A 136 7.63 33.61 7.54
N GLU A 137 8.06 34.43 8.51
CA GLU A 137 9.11 34.08 9.49
C GLU A 137 8.57 33.57 10.84
N TYR A 138 7.25 33.72 11.06
CA TYR A 138 6.57 33.39 12.32
C TYR A 138 5.40 32.45 12.02
N CYS A 139 5.11 31.51 12.92
CA CYS A 139 3.89 30.70 12.81
C CYS A 139 2.65 31.51 13.24
N ASP A 140 1.46 31.02 12.90
CA ASP A 140 0.17 31.66 13.24
C ASP A 140 0.02 32.02 14.73
N SER A 141 0.68 31.28 15.64
CA SER A 141 0.64 31.53 17.09
C SER A 141 1.70 32.52 17.59
N CYS A 142 2.68 32.88 16.75
CA CYS A 142 3.77 33.78 17.09
C CYS A 142 3.79 35.04 16.20
N GLN A 143 2.75 35.26 15.39
CA GLN A 143 2.62 36.49 14.63
C GLN A 143 2.54 37.68 15.62
N PRO A 144 3.36 38.72 15.44
CA PRO A 144 3.26 39.92 16.27
C PRO A 144 1.91 40.62 16.03
N GLU A 145 1.28 41.08 17.12
CA GLU A 145 0.03 41.87 17.10
C GLU A 145 0.17 43.19 16.34
#